data_AF-A0A7C5MFC9-F1
#
_entry.id   AF-A0A7C5MFC9-F1
#
_cell.length_a   1.000
_cell.length_b   1.000
_cell.length_c   1.000
_cell.angle_alpha   90.00
_cell.angle_beta   90.00
_cell.angle_gamma   90.00
#
_symmetry.space_group_name_H-M   'P 1'
#
loop_
_entity.id
_entity.type
_entity.pdbx_description
1 polymer ?
#
loop_
_entity_poly.entity_id
_entity_poly.type
_entity_poly.pdbx_seq_one_letter_code
_entity_poly.pdbx_strand_id
1 'polypeptide(L)'
;MMRVLALVAVAAAVMACKKGPKPPVEQPVVTGGAQTHQVATPGVAPRTAQGEGEQQPIARVPSTCPEGKVVSSGDMSTPEGTLFLAYKAALKGDAGGGFDEFFALFLPEKNREDIKRSIWANVLKYVSKYTAGPEDPTFVACRFVPMGNDRVKVFVRCNDPQKSDPPVVLERGQDGNWRIDVMTP
;
A
#
# COMPACT_ATOMS: atom_id res chain seq x y z
N MET A 1 -22.32 -34.32 -43.50
CA MET A 1 -21.11 -33.48 -43.71
C MET A 1 -20.89 -32.71 -42.40
N MET A 2 -20.29 -33.27 -41.34
CA MET A 2 -18.89 -33.61 -41.10
C MET A 2 -17.96 -32.39 -41.14
N ARG A 3 -17.61 -31.86 -39.95
CA ARG A 3 -16.23 -31.57 -39.51
C ARG A 3 -16.21 -31.02 -38.08
N VAL A 4 -15.87 -31.92 -37.16
CA VAL A 4 -15.34 -31.62 -35.82
C VAL A 4 -13.83 -31.41 -35.99
N LEU A 5 -13.29 -30.30 -35.50
CA LEU A 5 -11.85 -30.04 -35.49
C LEU A 5 -11.33 -30.14 -34.05
N ALA A 6 -10.42 -31.09 -33.89
CA ALA A 6 -9.88 -31.56 -32.62
C ALA A 6 -8.67 -30.74 -32.17
N LEU A 7 -8.67 -30.46 -30.86
CA LEU A 7 -7.57 -30.44 -29.89
C LEU A 7 -6.12 -30.46 -30.40
N VAL A 8 -5.42 -29.38 -30.06
CA VAL A 8 -3.95 -29.29 -30.01
C VAL A 8 -3.51 -29.63 -28.59
N ALA A 9 -2.64 -30.63 -28.42
CA ALA A 9 -1.86 -30.83 -27.19
C ALA A 9 -0.42 -31.14 -27.56
N VAL A 10 0.47 -30.26 -27.10
CA VAL A 10 1.90 -30.19 -27.42
C VAL A 10 2.70 -31.15 -26.52
N ALA A 11 3.79 -31.62 -27.10
CA ALA A 11 4.70 -32.67 -26.68
C ALA A 11 5.43 -32.47 -25.33
N ALA A 12 6.01 -33.58 -24.90
CA ALA A 12 6.71 -33.83 -23.66
C ALA A 12 8.20 -33.42 -23.61
N ALA A 13 8.69 -33.38 -22.37
CA ALA A 13 10.05 -33.63 -21.86
C ALA A 13 11.14 -32.54 -22.05
N VAL A 14 11.89 -32.23 -20.98
CA VAL A 14 13.27 -32.69 -20.70
C VAL A 14 13.82 -32.11 -19.38
N MET A 15 14.31 -33.03 -18.53
CA MET A 15 15.43 -33.03 -17.55
C MET A 15 15.95 -31.76 -16.82
N ALA A 16 15.98 -31.90 -15.48
CA ALA A 16 17.10 -31.76 -14.52
C ALA A 16 18.27 -30.78 -14.78
N CYS A 17 18.53 -29.88 -13.79
CA CYS A 17 19.77 -29.88 -12.98
C CYS A 17 19.93 -28.65 -12.06
N LYS A 18 20.59 -28.90 -10.90
CA LYS A 18 21.44 -28.01 -10.09
C LYS A 18 20.78 -26.90 -9.24
N LYS A 19 20.76 -27.10 -7.91
CA LYS A 19 21.77 -26.58 -6.94
C LYS A 19 21.25 -26.76 -5.50
N GLY A 20 21.99 -27.51 -4.68
CA GLY A 20 21.96 -27.30 -3.22
C GLY A 20 22.68 -25.99 -2.86
N PRO A 21 22.49 -25.47 -1.63
CA PRO A 21 23.43 -25.79 -0.55
C PRO A 21 22.78 -26.09 0.82
N LYS A 22 23.64 -26.64 1.69
CA LYS A 22 23.47 -27.17 3.06
C LYS A 22 23.57 -26.03 4.13
N PRO A 23 23.47 -26.30 5.45
CA PRO A 23 22.55 -25.69 6.43
C PRO A 23 23.28 -24.66 7.35
N PRO A 24 22.67 -24.15 8.46
CA PRO A 24 23.10 -22.93 9.13
C PRO A 24 24.33 -23.15 10.03
N VAL A 25 25.17 -22.13 10.12
CA VAL A 25 26.29 -22.08 11.07
C VAL A 25 25.80 -21.41 12.35
N GLU A 26 25.61 -22.23 13.38
CA GLU A 26 25.67 -21.86 14.79
C GLU A 26 27.11 -21.46 15.16
N GLN A 27 27.26 -20.36 15.90
CA GLN A 27 28.44 -20.10 16.72
C GLN A 27 28.06 -19.37 18.02
N PRO A 28 28.89 -19.48 19.08
CA PRO A 28 28.42 -19.84 20.42
C PRO A 28 28.39 -18.70 21.46
N VAL A 29 27.98 -19.14 22.65
CA VAL A 29 27.65 -18.49 23.93
C VAL A 29 28.82 -17.75 24.62
N VAL A 30 28.45 -17.09 25.74
CA VAL A 30 29.19 -16.67 26.95
C VAL A 30 29.76 -15.23 26.83
N THR A 31 29.56 -14.27 27.74
CA THR A 31 29.52 -14.26 29.23
C THR A 31 28.92 -12.89 29.62
N GLY A 32 28.01 -12.77 30.59
CA GLY A 32 28.33 -12.74 32.03
C GLY A 32 28.21 -11.31 32.58
N GLY A 33 27.56 -11.16 33.74
CA GLY A 33 27.71 -9.96 34.58
C GLY A 33 26.41 -9.25 34.95
N ALA A 34 25.67 -9.83 35.89
CA ALA A 34 24.76 -9.07 36.74
C ALA A 34 25.58 -8.21 37.72
N GLN A 35 25.32 -6.90 37.76
CA GLN A 35 25.63 -6.08 38.93
C GLN A 35 24.47 -5.10 39.19
N THR A 36 23.70 -5.45 40.22
CA THR A 36 22.92 -4.54 41.05
C THR A 36 23.88 -3.69 41.89
N HIS A 37 23.66 -2.37 41.99
CA HIS A 37 23.84 -1.50 43.18
C HIS A 37 23.26 -0.11 42.82
N GLN A 38 22.07 0.22 43.34
CA GLN A 38 21.82 1.11 44.48
C GLN A 38 22.05 2.62 44.22
N VAL A 39 20.91 3.29 44.05
CA VAL A 39 20.45 4.56 44.67
C VAL A 39 21.51 5.51 45.22
N ALA A 40 21.58 6.70 44.62
CA ALA A 40 21.81 7.95 45.33
C ALA A 40 21.18 9.12 44.56
N THR A 41 20.01 9.57 45.00
CA THR A 41 19.45 10.89 44.70
C THR A 41 20.25 11.97 45.43
N PRO A 42 20.64 13.04 44.75
CA PRO A 42 20.39 14.36 45.33
C PRO A 42 19.97 15.42 44.30
N GLY A 43 19.06 16.31 44.74
CA GLY A 43 18.96 17.68 44.23
C GLY A 43 17.92 17.94 43.15
N VAL A 44 16.68 18.22 43.57
CA VAL A 44 15.73 18.98 42.74
C VAL A 44 16.23 20.44 42.71
N ALA A 45 16.92 20.81 41.64
CA ALA A 45 17.01 22.20 41.20
C ALA A 45 15.89 22.45 40.17
N PRO A 46 15.19 23.61 40.21
CA PRO A 46 14.13 23.90 39.26
C PRO A 46 14.76 24.01 37.87
N ARG A 47 14.41 23.08 36.97
CA ARG A 47 14.70 23.23 35.55
C ARG A 47 13.87 24.41 35.03
N THR A 48 14.55 25.52 34.85
CA THR A 48 14.11 26.63 34.00
C THR A 48 13.60 26.06 32.69
N ALA A 49 12.35 26.35 32.35
CA ALA A 49 11.77 26.07 31.04
C ALA A 49 12.58 26.81 29.99
N GLN A 50 13.52 26.11 29.35
CA GLN A 50 14.23 26.61 28.18
C GLN A 50 13.48 26.16 26.93
N GLY A 51 12.87 27.15 26.28
CA GLY A 51 12.71 27.22 24.84
C GLY A 51 11.71 26.23 24.25
N GLU A 52 10.54 26.74 23.89
CA GLU A 52 9.87 26.31 22.67
C GLU A 52 10.92 26.34 21.55
N GLY A 53 11.50 25.18 21.27
CA GLY A 53 12.34 24.97 20.11
C GLY A 53 11.47 25.25 18.91
N GLU A 54 11.72 26.38 18.26
CA GLU A 54 11.19 26.75 16.96
C GLU A 54 11.36 25.52 16.06
N GLN A 55 10.25 24.81 15.82
CA GLN A 55 10.25 23.62 14.98
C GLN A 55 10.69 24.09 13.60
N GLN A 56 11.96 23.80 13.26
CA GLN A 56 12.47 24.08 11.94
C GLN A 56 11.49 23.49 10.92
N PRO A 57 11.11 24.26 9.88
CA PRO A 57 10.21 23.77 8.85
C PRO A 57 10.78 22.47 8.29
N ILE A 58 10.06 21.37 8.49
CA ILE A 58 10.43 20.09 7.88
C ILE A 58 10.36 20.32 6.37
N ALA A 59 11.52 20.26 5.71
CA ALA A 59 11.59 20.41 4.27
C ALA A 59 10.68 19.36 3.61
N ARG A 60 9.60 19.82 2.99
CA ARG A 60 8.59 18.96 2.37
C ARG A 60 9.25 18.22 1.21
N VAL A 61 9.08 16.90 1.14
CA VAL A 61 9.38 16.14 -0.08
C VAL A 61 8.54 16.75 -1.19
N PRO A 62 9.14 17.20 -2.32
CA PRO A 62 8.37 17.85 -3.38
C PRO A 62 7.24 16.94 -3.87
N SER A 63 6.00 17.27 -3.51
CA SER A 63 4.79 16.71 -4.10
C SER A 63 4.44 17.61 -5.28
N THR A 64 4.64 17.09 -6.50
CA THR A 64 4.17 17.74 -7.71
C THR A 64 2.78 17.21 -7.99
N CYS A 65 1.78 18.04 -7.67
CA CYS A 65 0.36 17.73 -7.90
C CYS A 65 -0.22 18.63 -9.01
N PRO A 66 0.25 18.48 -10.26
CA PRO A 66 -0.08 19.41 -11.34
C PRO A 66 -1.56 19.42 -11.70
N GLU A 67 -2.23 18.26 -11.62
CA GLU A 67 -3.66 18.19 -11.95
C GLU A 67 -4.55 18.65 -10.79
N GLY A 68 -4.17 18.33 -9.55
CA GLY A 68 -4.91 18.74 -8.35
C GLY A 68 -6.38 18.33 -8.34
N LYS A 69 -6.75 17.25 -9.07
CA LYS A 69 -8.14 16.85 -9.26
C LYS A 69 -8.71 16.31 -7.95
N VAL A 70 -9.72 16.99 -7.41
CA VAL A 70 -10.49 16.50 -6.27
C VAL A 70 -11.43 15.39 -6.73
N VAL A 71 -11.40 14.26 -6.02
CA VAL A 71 -12.24 13.09 -6.28
C VAL A 71 -13.12 12.88 -5.07
N SER A 72 -14.40 13.19 -5.18
CA SER A 72 -15.39 13.18 -4.08
C SER A 72 -16.51 12.16 -4.27
N SER A 73 -16.44 11.32 -5.31
CA SER A 73 -17.38 10.23 -5.55
C SER A 73 -16.68 9.06 -6.23
N GLY A 74 -17.29 7.87 -6.13
CA GLY A 74 -16.71 6.62 -6.61
C GLY A 74 -17.66 5.84 -7.49
N ASP A 75 -17.14 5.42 -8.64
CA ASP A 75 -17.76 4.52 -9.60
C ASP A 75 -16.64 3.80 -10.35
N MET A 76 -16.87 2.53 -10.72
CA MET A 76 -15.84 1.69 -11.34
C MET A 76 -15.62 1.95 -12.83
N SER A 77 -16.42 2.81 -13.49
CA SER A 77 -16.19 3.20 -14.89
C SER A 77 -15.01 4.17 -15.06
N THR A 78 -14.51 4.75 -13.96
CA THR A 78 -13.34 5.66 -13.93
C THR A 78 -12.25 5.12 -13.00
N PRO A 79 -10.96 5.34 -13.32
CA PRO A 79 -9.88 4.80 -12.49
C PRO A 79 -9.84 5.46 -11.10
N GLU A 80 -10.04 6.77 -11.03
CA GLU A 80 -10.11 7.51 -9.76
C GLU A 80 -11.36 7.16 -8.94
N GLY A 81 -12.48 6.83 -9.58
CA GLY A 81 -13.68 6.39 -8.91
C GLY A 81 -13.49 5.04 -8.22
N THR A 82 -12.76 4.11 -8.85
CA THR A 82 -12.33 2.86 -8.20
C THR A 82 -11.47 3.12 -6.97
N LEU A 83 -10.55 4.09 -7.02
CA LEU A 83 -9.74 4.45 -5.83
C LEU A 83 -10.56 5.10 -4.73
N PHE A 84 -11.57 5.90 -5.07
CA PHE A 84 -12.50 6.44 -4.08
C PHE A 84 -13.23 5.30 -3.34
N LEU A 85 -13.72 4.30 -4.07
CA LEU A 85 -14.34 3.12 -3.47
C LEU A 85 -13.35 2.34 -2.58
N ALA A 86 -12.09 2.24 -2.97
CA ALA A 86 -11.05 1.58 -2.19
C ALA A 86 -10.78 2.32 -0.86
N TYR A 87 -10.65 3.65 -0.90
CA TYR A 87 -10.49 4.45 0.32
C TYR A 87 -11.73 4.44 1.19
N LYS A 88 -12.93 4.48 0.60
CA LYS A 88 -14.19 4.32 1.33
C LYS A 88 -14.24 2.98 2.08
N ALA A 89 -13.87 1.89 1.41
CA ALA A 89 -13.80 0.57 2.02
C ALA A 89 -12.74 0.52 3.14
N ALA A 90 -11.58 1.15 2.94
CA ALA A 90 -10.53 1.27 3.95
C ALA A 90 -10.98 2.04 5.20
N LEU A 91 -11.65 3.18 5.04
CA LEU A 91 -12.18 3.95 6.17
C LEU A 91 -13.25 3.19 6.96
N LYS A 92 -13.96 2.26 6.32
CA LYS A 92 -14.91 1.34 6.99
C LYS A 92 -14.22 0.35 7.94
N GLY A 93 -12.96 0.02 7.68
CA GLY A 93 -12.17 -0.92 8.48
C GLY A 93 -12.67 -2.37 8.45
N ASP A 94 -11.96 -3.26 9.15
CA ASP A 94 -12.28 -4.69 9.20
C ASP A 94 -13.64 -4.98 9.84
N ALA A 95 -13.99 -4.27 10.92
CA ALA A 95 -15.23 -4.50 11.66
C ALA A 95 -16.48 -4.24 10.81
N GLY A 96 -16.38 -3.35 9.83
CA GLY A 96 -17.46 -3.09 8.88
C GLY A 96 -17.43 -3.96 7.62
N GLY A 97 -16.50 -4.92 7.50
CA GLY A 97 -16.34 -5.70 6.26
C GLY A 97 -15.61 -4.94 5.15
N GLY A 98 -14.85 -3.90 5.49
CA GLY A 98 -14.13 -3.06 4.53
C GLY A 98 -13.13 -3.84 3.68
N PHE A 99 -12.52 -4.91 4.21
CA PHE A 99 -11.59 -5.72 3.43
C PHE A 99 -12.26 -6.40 2.22
N ASP A 100 -13.49 -6.90 2.37
CA ASP A 100 -14.15 -7.62 1.28
C ASP A 100 -14.57 -6.67 0.17
N GLU A 101 -15.06 -5.48 0.54
CA GLU A 101 -15.33 -4.38 -0.39
C GLU A 101 -14.05 -3.91 -1.09
N PHE A 102 -12.95 -3.78 -0.35
CA PHE A 102 -11.65 -3.38 -0.88
C PHE A 102 -11.10 -4.43 -1.86
N PHE A 103 -11.12 -5.70 -1.48
CA PHE A 103 -10.62 -6.80 -2.31
C PHE A 103 -11.45 -6.96 -3.60
N ALA A 104 -12.75 -6.73 -3.55
CA ALA A 104 -13.61 -6.78 -4.74
C ALA A 104 -13.19 -5.79 -5.84
N LEU A 105 -12.40 -4.76 -5.52
CA LEU A 105 -11.91 -3.78 -6.50
C LEU A 105 -10.63 -4.25 -7.22
N PHE A 106 -10.00 -5.33 -6.77
CA PHE A 106 -8.80 -5.87 -7.42
C PHE A 106 -9.15 -6.68 -8.67
N LEU A 107 -8.15 -6.87 -9.54
CA LEU A 107 -8.26 -7.81 -10.65
C LEU A 107 -8.58 -9.23 -10.13
N PRO A 108 -9.43 -10.02 -10.83
CA PRO A 108 -9.92 -11.31 -10.34
C PRO A 108 -8.82 -12.34 -10.00
N GLU A 109 -7.69 -12.29 -10.68
CA GLU A 109 -6.56 -13.19 -10.50
C GLU A 109 -5.69 -12.86 -9.26
N LYS A 110 -5.98 -11.78 -8.54
CA LYS A 110 -5.19 -11.37 -7.37
C LYS A 110 -5.43 -12.30 -6.19
N ASN A 111 -4.36 -12.66 -5.50
CA ASN A 111 -4.43 -13.53 -4.34
C ASN A 111 -4.96 -12.77 -3.12
N ARG A 112 -6.13 -13.17 -2.62
CA ARG A 112 -6.81 -12.52 -1.48
C ARG A 112 -5.94 -12.42 -0.23
N GLU A 113 -5.25 -13.50 0.15
CA GLU A 113 -4.44 -13.54 1.37
C GLU A 113 -3.20 -12.64 1.27
N ASP A 114 -2.59 -12.56 0.09
CA ASP A 114 -1.47 -11.66 -0.17
C ASP A 114 -1.91 -10.20 -0.12
N ILE A 115 -3.06 -9.86 -0.74
CA ILE A 115 -3.63 -8.51 -0.63
C ILE A 115 -3.91 -8.17 0.83
N LYS A 116 -4.52 -9.09 1.59
CA LYS A 116 -4.83 -8.88 3.01
C LYS A 116 -3.58 -8.61 3.84
N ARG A 117 -2.55 -9.43 3.66
CA ARG A 117 -1.32 -9.37 4.47
C ARG A 117 -0.42 -8.19 4.09
N SER A 118 -0.23 -7.94 2.80
CA SER A 118 0.81 -7.04 2.31
C SER A 118 0.31 -5.64 1.95
N ILE A 119 -0.97 -5.50 1.58
CA ILE A 119 -1.53 -4.22 1.12
C ILE A 119 -2.52 -3.69 2.14
N TRP A 120 -3.56 -4.46 2.49
CA TRP A 120 -4.66 -4.00 3.32
C TRP A 120 -4.22 -3.46 4.69
N ALA A 121 -3.33 -4.17 5.39
CA ALA A 121 -2.81 -3.71 6.68
C ALA A 121 -2.13 -2.33 6.61
N ASN A 122 -1.42 -2.05 5.51
CA ASN A 122 -0.77 -0.77 5.29
C ASN A 122 -1.77 0.31 4.84
N VAL A 123 -2.74 -0.05 3.99
CA VAL A 123 -3.84 0.85 3.62
C VAL A 123 -4.57 1.32 4.86
N LEU A 124 -5.00 0.42 5.75
CA LEU A 124 -5.68 0.78 6.99
C LEU A 124 -4.86 1.73 7.87
N LYS A 125 -3.55 1.49 7.95
CA LYS A 125 -2.64 2.29 8.75
C LYS A 125 -2.44 3.70 8.20
N TYR A 126 -2.50 3.88 6.88
CA TYR A 126 -2.09 5.11 6.22
C TYR A 126 -3.19 5.81 5.42
N VAL A 127 -4.41 5.27 5.34
CA VAL A 127 -5.52 5.85 4.56
C VAL A 127 -5.78 7.32 4.90
N SER A 128 -5.66 7.71 6.17
CA SER A 128 -5.82 9.10 6.64
C SER A 128 -4.80 10.08 6.06
N LYS A 129 -3.69 9.58 5.51
CA LYS A 129 -2.70 10.41 4.80
C LYS A 129 -3.16 10.80 3.40
N TYR A 130 -4.16 10.15 2.85
CA TYR A 130 -4.62 10.37 1.47
C TYR A 130 -6.01 10.99 1.42
N THR A 131 -6.84 10.71 2.42
CA THR A 131 -8.23 11.17 2.48
C THR A 131 -8.37 12.54 3.15
N ALA A 132 -9.51 13.20 2.91
CA ALA A 132 -9.83 14.51 3.46
C ALA A 132 -10.15 14.47 4.96
N GLY A 133 -10.63 13.33 5.46
CA GLY A 133 -10.97 13.13 6.87
C GLY A 133 -11.10 11.67 7.27
N PRO A 134 -11.42 11.40 8.55
CA PRO A 134 -11.54 10.04 9.09
C PRO A 134 -12.74 9.26 8.54
N GLU A 135 -13.76 9.94 8.04
CA GLU A 135 -14.96 9.34 7.42
C GLU A 135 -15.22 9.85 6.01
N ASP A 136 -14.35 10.74 5.50
CA ASP A 136 -14.47 11.35 4.19
C ASP A 136 -13.41 10.77 3.24
N PRO A 137 -13.77 9.85 2.34
CA PRO A 137 -12.84 9.22 1.39
C PRO A 137 -12.41 10.15 0.25
N THR A 138 -12.85 11.41 0.23
CA THR A 138 -12.42 12.40 -0.76
C THR A 138 -10.91 12.53 -0.75
N PHE A 139 -10.29 12.54 -1.93
CA PHE A 139 -8.84 12.66 -2.07
C PHE A 139 -8.48 13.54 -3.28
N VAL A 140 -7.18 13.79 -3.46
CA VAL A 140 -6.66 14.53 -4.61
C VAL A 140 -5.82 13.62 -5.50
N ALA A 141 -6.25 13.44 -6.74
CA ALA A 141 -5.45 12.80 -7.79
C ALA A 141 -4.52 13.84 -8.41
N CYS A 142 -3.22 13.55 -8.40
CA CYS A 142 -2.17 14.47 -8.82
C CYS A 142 -1.75 14.30 -10.27
N ARG A 143 -1.72 13.06 -10.74
CA ARG A 143 -1.30 12.73 -12.10
C ARG A 143 -1.86 11.39 -12.56
N PHE A 144 -2.28 11.32 -13.81
CA PHE A 144 -2.57 10.06 -14.52
C PHE A 144 -1.49 9.81 -15.57
N VAL A 145 -0.88 8.62 -15.54
CA VAL A 145 0.12 8.18 -16.51
C VAL A 145 -0.41 6.96 -17.24
N PRO A 146 -0.88 7.11 -18.49
CA PRO A 146 -1.25 5.97 -19.33
C PRO A 146 -0.06 5.02 -19.51
N MET A 147 -0.31 3.71 -19.40
CA MET A 147 0.70 2.66 -19.55
C MET A 147 0.51 1.81 -20.81
N GLY A 148 -0.51 2.11 -21.63
CA GLY A 148 -0.95 1.27 -22.74
C GLY A 148 -1.82 0.10 -22.28
N ASN A 149 -2.43 -0.62 -23.23
CA ASN A 149 -3.28 -1.80 -22.98
C ASN A 149 -4.37 -1.56 -21.91
N ASP A 150 -5.05 -0.42 -21.96
CA ASP A 150 -6.07 -0.03 -20.99
C ASP A 150 -5.61 -0.06 -19.52
N ARG A 151 -4.33 0.29 -19.30
CA ARG A 151 -3.72 0.45 -17.98
C ARG A 151 -3.35 1.90 -17.72
N VAL A 152 -3.54 2.33 -16.47
CA VAL A 152 -3.21 3.68 -16.01
C VAL A 152 -2.57 3.62 -14.63
N LYS A 153 -1.57 4.47 -14.42
CA LYS A 153 -0.97 4.72 -13.11
C LYS A 153 -1.45 6.06 -12.58
N VAL A 154 -2.12 6.03 -11.44
CA VAL A 154 -2.66 7.21 -10.75
C VAL A 154 -1.77 7.55 -9.56
N PHE A 155 -1.34 8.79 -9.46
CA PHE A 155 -0.60 9.31 -8.31
C PHE A 155 -1.57 10.05 -7.39
N VAL A 156 -1.67 9.61 -6.13
CA VAL A 156 -2.57 10.21 -5.14
C VAL A 156 -1.79 11.10 -4.20
N ARG A 157 -2.30 12.31 -3.93
CA ARG A 157 -1.64 13.25 -3.02
C ARG A 157 -1.48 12.65 -1.63
N CYS A 158 -0.26 12.65 -1.11
CA CYS A 158 0.00 12.37 0.29
C CYS A 158 -0.02 13.69 1.09
N ASN A 159 -0.83 13.75 2.14
CA ASN A 159 -0.92 14.88 3.05
C ASN A 159 0.25 14.91 4.07
N ASP A 160 1.03 13.83 4.16
CA ASP A 160 2.27 13.78 4.95
C ASP A 160 3.42 14.48 4.20
N PRO A 161 3.95 15.61 4.71
CA PRO A 161 4.97 16.38 4.02
C PRO A 161 6.31 15.65 3.86
N GLN A 162 6.52 14.54 4.59
CA GLN A 162 7.74 13.74 4.51
C GLN A 162 7.64 12.59 3.50
N LYS A 163 6.52 12.45 2.80
CA LYS A 163 6.26 11.33 1.88
C LYS A 163 5.91 11.84 0.49
N SER A 164 6.31 11.05 -0.52
CA SER A 164 5.92 11.25 -1.90
C SER A 164 4.48 10.76 -2.15
N ASP A 165 3.90 11.21 -3.26
CA ASP A 165 2.60 10.74 -3.75
C ASP A 165 2.72 9.30 -4.30
N PRO A 166 2.12 8.29 -3.66
CA PRO A 166 2.26 6.91 -4.10
C PRO A 166 1.50 6.65 -5.41
N PRO A 167 2.02 5.77 -6.28
CA PRO A 167 1.30 5.30 -7.45
C PRO A 167 0.36 4.13 -7.12
N VAL A 168 -0.80 4.11 -7.78
CA VAL A 168 -1.67 2.94 -7.90
C VAL A 168 -1.86 2.63 -9.38
N VAL A 169 -1.69 1.38 -9.76
CA VAL A 169 -1.91 0.91 -11.13
C VAL A 169 -3.28 0.28 -11.21
N LEU A 170 -4.07 0.75 -12.17
CA LEU A 170 -5.37 0.20 -12.52
C LEU A 170 -5.37 -0.30 -13.96
N GLU A 171 -6.17 -1.34 -14.18
CA GLU A 171 -6.38 -1.96 -15.48
C GLU A 171 -7.88 -2.07 -15.74
N ARG A 172 -8.28 -1.88 -16.99
CA ARG A 172 -9.66 -2.13 -17.38
C ARG A 172 -9.91 -3.63 -17.50
N GLY A 173 -10.77 -4.15 -16.63
CA GLY A 173 -11.21 -5.53 -16.65
C GLY A 173 -12.08 -5.86 -17.87
N GLN A 174 -12.32 -7.15 -18.06
CA GLN A 174 -13.16 -7.66 -19.16
C GLN A 174 -14.62 -7.20 -19.08
N ASP A 175 -15.06 -6.77 -17.89
CA ASP A 175 -16.38 -6.19 -17.63
C ASP A 175 -16.47 -4.68 -17.96
N GLY A 176 -15.37 -4.09 -18.46
CA GLY A 176 -15.27 -2.67 -18.79
C GLY A 176 -14.99 -1.76 -17.58
N ASN A 177 -14.93 -2.33 -16.38
CA ASN A 177 -14.65 -1.59 -15.14
C ASN A 177 -13.15 -1.50 -14.86
N TRP A 178 -12.73 -0.43 -14.19
CA TRP A 178 -11.37 -0.33 -13.67
C TRP A 178 -11.18 -1.16 -12.41
N ARG A 179 -10.11 -1.94 -12.39
CA ARG A 179 -9.71 -2.81 -11.31
C ARG A 179 -8.30 -2.45 -10.86
N ILE A 180 -8.02 -2.63 -9.57
CA ILE A 180 -6.70 -2.42 -8.99
C ILE A 180 -5.81 -3.61 -9.37
N ASP A 181 -4.71 -3.30 -10.05
CA ASP A 181 -3.65 -4.26 -10.37
C ASP A 181 -2.56 -4.24 -9.30
N VAL A 182 -2.06 -3.04 -8.99
CA VAL A 182 -1.00 -2.82 -8.00
C VAL A 182 -1.32 -1.59 -7.16
N MET A 183 -1.31 -1.73 -5.84
CA MET A 183 -1.41 -0.63 -4.90
C MET A 183 -0.23 -0.66 -3.93
N THR A 184 0.46 0.47 -3.79
CA THR A 184 1.57 0.64 -2.83
C THR A 184 1.20 1.75 -1.85
N PRO A 185 0.51 1.40 -0.75
CA PRO A 185 0.10 2.35 0.29
C PRO A 185 1.26 2.81 1.18
#